data_AF-A0A2U2DY48-F1
#
_entry.id   AF-A0A2U2DY48-F1
#
_cell.length_a   1.000
_cell.length_b   1.000
_cell.length_c   1.000
_cell.angle_alpha   90.00
_cell.angle_beta   90.00
_cell.angle_gamma   90.00
#
_symmetry.space_group_name_H-M   'P 1'
#
loop_
_entity.id
_entity.type
_entity.pdbx_description
1 polymer ?
#
loop_
_entity_poly.entity_id
_entity_poly.type
_entity_poly.pdbx_seq_one_letter_code
_entity_poly.pdbx_strand_id
1 'polypeptide(L)' 'MFGQIKKIARALRVPSVEEREMAYLNGAGDRVDLEYRQRQVDRGLFRRGF' A
#
# COMPACT_ATOMS: atom_id res chain seq x y z
N MET A 1 -4.15 -22.07 -23.17
CA MET A 1 -5.00 -20.90 -22.83
C MET A 1 -4.88 -20.41 -21.38
N PHE A 2 -4.46 -21.22 -20.41
CA PHE A 2 -4.40 -20.81 -18.98
C PHE A 2 -3.42 -19.67 -18.64
N GLY A 3 -2.35 -19.51 -19.44
CA GLY A 3 -1.33 -18.49 -19.21
C GLY A 3 -1.78 -17.03 -19.42
N GLN A 4 -2.75 -16.78 -20.29
CA GLN A 4 -3.29 -15.44 -20.52
C GLN A 4 -4.20 -14.99 -19.37
N ILE A 5 -5.01 -15.90 -18.83
CA ILE A 5 -5.85 -15.65 -17.65
C ILE A 5 -4.98 -15.29 -16.44
N LYS A 6 -3.85 -16.00 -16.23
CA LYS A 6 -2.91 -15.72 -15.15
C LYS A 6 -2.24 -14.34 -15.27
N LYS A 7 -2.00 -13.85 -16.49
CA LYS A 7 -1.48 -12.49 -16.74
C LYS A 7 -2.50 -11.41 -16.40
N ILE A 8 -3.75 -11.60 -16.82
CA ILE A 8 -4.85 -10.65 -16.53
C ILE A 8 -5.14 -10.59 -15.02
N ALA A 9 -5.19 -11.74 -14.35
CA ALA A 9 -5.40 -11.80 -12.90
C ALA A 9 -4.28 -11.11 -12.10
N ARG A 10 -3.03 -11.17 -12.58
CA ARG A 10 -1.89 -10.50 -11.95
C ARG A 10 -1.93 -8.98 -12.15
N ALA A 11 -2.45 -8.51 -13.29
CA ALA A 11 -2.62 -7.09 -13.58
C ALA A 11 -3.77 -6.46 -12.77
N LEU A 12 -4.78 -7.23 -12.40
CA LEU A 12 -5.93 -6.78 -11.60
C LEU A 12 -5.77 -7.06 -10.09
N ARG A 13 -4.54 -7.34 -9.62
CA ARG A 13 -4.31 -7.64 -8.21
C ARG A 13 -4.59 -6.40 -7.35
N VAL A 14 -5.40 -6.58 -6.30
CA VAL A 14 -5.60 -5.56 -5.28
C VAL A 14 -4.25 -5.28 -4.57
N PRO A 15 -3.86 -4.01 -4.40
CA PRO A 15 -2.62 -3.66 -3.69
C PRO A 15 -2.60 -4.25 -2.29
N SER A 16 -1.49 -4.87 -1.91
CA SER A 16 -1.25 -5.40 -0.57
C SER A 16 -1.21 -4.27 0.47
N VAL A 17 -1.30 -4.64 1.75
CA VAL A 17 -1.17 -3.68 2.85
C VAL A 17 0.17 -2.94 2.79
N GLU A 18 1.26 -3.67 2.55
CA GLU A 18 2.61 -3.09 2.42
C GLU A 18 2.72 -2.13 1.23
N GLU A 19 2.12 -2.47 0.09
CA GLU A 19 2.10 -1.59 -1.10
C GLU A 19 1.36 -0.27 -0.79
N ARG A 20 0.29 -0.34 0.01
CA ARG A 20 -0.46 0.85 0.45
C ARG A 20 0.31 1.67 1.48
N GLU A 21 0.97 1.01 2.45
CA GLU A 21 1.84 1.65 3.44
C GLU A 21 2.96 2.43 2.74
N MET A 22 3.65 1.79 1.79
CA MET A 22 4.72 2.43 1.00
C MET A 22 4.20 3.57 0.13
N ALA A 23 3.07 3.40 -0.56
CA ALA A 23 2.48 4.48 -1.36
C ALA A 23 2.10 5.69 -0.49
N TYR A 24 1.60 5.44 0.73
CA TYR A 24 1.24 6.49 1.67
C TYR A 24 2.46 7.27 2.17
N LEU A 25 3.54 6.58 2.52
CA LEU A 25 4.81 7.20 2.93
C LEU A 25 5.46 7.97 1.79
N ASN A 26 5.47 7.41 0.57
CA ASN A 26 6.02 8.07 -0.62
C ASN A 26 5.26 9.33 -1.03
N GLY A 27 4.02 9.50 -0.58
CA GLY A 27 3.26 10.73 -0.80
C GLY A 27 3.60 11.87 0.15
N ALA A 28 4.59 11.71 1.04
CA ALA A 28 4.98 12.75 1.99
C ALA A 28 5.60 13.96 1.28
N GLY A 29 5.11 15.17 1.60
CA GLY A 29 5.61 16.41 1.00
C GLY A 29 6.90 16.93 1.64
N ASP A 30 7.11 16.62 2.91
CA ASP A 30 8.28 17.01 3.68
C ASP A 30 8.61 15.97 4.77
N ARG A 31 9.66 16.22 5.54
CA ARG A 31 10.14 15.30 6.58
C ARG A 31 9.18 15.19 7.77
N VAL A 32 8.50 16.27 8.14
CA VAL A 32 7.54 16.28 9.26
C VAL A 32 6.30 15.47 8.88
N ASP A 33 5.81 15.64 7.66
CA ASP A 33 4.71 14.84 7.09
C ASP A 33 5.11 13.36 7.02
N LEU A 34 6.33 13.04 6.57
CA LEU A 34 6.82 11.66 6.55
C LEU A 34 6.81 11.01 7.94
N GLU A 35 7.33 11.70 8.95
CA GLU A 35 7.33 11.21 10.34
C GLU A 35 5.91 11.03 10.88
N TYR A 36 5.00 11.96 10.56
CA TYR A 36 3.60 11.85 10.95
C TYR A 36 2.92 10.64 10.30
N ARG A 37 3.13 10.43 9.00
CA ARG A 37 2.60 9.27 8.25
C ARG A 37 3.18 7.96 8.75
N GLN A 38 4.48 7.94 9.08
CA GLN A 38 5.13 6.78 9.67
C GLN A 38 4.44 6.37 10.98
N ARG A 39 4.17 7.31 11.88
CA ARG A 39 3.44 7.03 13.13
C ARG A 39 2.04 6.48 12.88
N GLN A 40 1.36 6.90 11.81
CA GLN A 40 0.05 6.37 11.47
C GLN A 40 0.14 4.93 10.96
N VAL A 41 1.13 4.63 10.11
CA VAL A 41 1.43 3.26 9.67
C VAL A 41 1.72 2.37 10.88
N ASP A 42 2.57 2.82 11.80
CA ASP A 42 2.94 2.08 13.02
C ASP A 42 1.73 1.83 13.94
N ARG A 43 0.75 2.75 13.96
CA ARG A 43 -0.53 2.57 14.67
C ARG A 43 -1.48 1.58 13.98
N GLY A 44 -1.09 1.03 12.85
CA GLY A 44 -1.84 0.05 12.09
C GLY A 44 -2.94 0.67 11.22
N LEU A 45 -2.76 1.90 10.71
CA LEU A 45 -3.73 2.57 9.82
C LEU A 45 -4.23 1.66 8.68
N PHE A 46 -3.37 0.82 8.12
CA PHE A 46 -3.70 -0.09 7.01
C PHE A 46 -3.94 -1.55 7.43
N ARG A 47 -3.75 -1.86 8.72
CA ARG A 47 -3.85 -3.21 9.30
C ARG A 47 -5.11 -3.39 10.15
N ARG A 48 -5.71 -2.29 10.59
CA ARG A 48 -7.07 -2.27 11.12
C ARG A 48 -8.02 -2.42 9.93
N GLY A 49 -8.32 -3.67 9.58
CA GLY A 49 -9.48 -3.97 8.75
C GLY A 49 -10.75 -3.42 9.42
N PHE A 50 -11.77 -3.11 8.61
CA PHE A 50 -13.11 -2.67 9.05
C PHE A 50 -13.63 -3.47 10.24
#